data_AF-A0A1F3KV12-F1
#
_entry.id   AF-A0A1F3KV12-F1
#
_cell.length_a   1.000
_cell.length_b   1.000
_cell.length_c   1.000
_cell.angle_alpha   90.00
_cell.angle_beta   90.00
_cell.angle_gamma   90.00
#
_symmetry.space_group_name_H-M   'P 1'
#
loop_
_entity.id
_entity.type
_entity.pdbx_description
1 polymer ?
#
loop_
_entity_poly.entity_id
_entity_poly.type
_entity_poly.pdbx_seq_one_letter_code
_entity_poly.pdbx_strand_id
1 'polypeptide(L)'
;MKKLLTTFLLLLYLIPAKSNRPGFVLDGYFDDWVGCKSVYRDAAHDSEGIDFISMCVRNDADWLYIKLEFAEPTILNLNNDIYLEIDTDNDEKTGYRVAGIGAEMGWNFGSRYGYYNLTENAKTLNHNNIDLYSLPTYASREFELAINRKVLPDGINPLFTYDTIRIVLWDRRTGGDLMPDAGKTFSYVINNDFTNDFKPISISRENPGSIRIMTWNTFVNGLTDPVRAPVYERIFNVLQPDIVTLNECWSVTAEQTAELLNQWLPVNNKHGWYTTKTDEGNITCSRFPILQSNNIMEDHRMSAVLIEQPLSPVGKMLVINCHLTCCQSDDIRQNEVDALIQFLRQSFTGQNDLKLDPTTPFYLAGDLNLVGDVKQLNTLLTGNISDNETYGPDYPPDGGNTSLLDLVSTLTDRAMAYTWRDPDKTFSPSRLDYILYPRQRVAILKSFNLQTEIMPDETLTEVHLLKSDTKIASDHLPRVADISFL
;
A
#
# COMPACT_ATOMS: atom_id res chain seq x y z
N MET A 1 -51.14 -38.99 2.69
CA MET A 1 -50.09 -38.49 1.79
C MET A 1 -49.74 -37.04 2.18
N LYS A 2 -48.73 -36.86 3.03
CA LYS A 2 -48.14 -35.54 3.35
C LYS A 2 -46.86 -35.42 2.52
N LYS A 3 -46.80 -34.48 1.58
CA LYS A 3 -45.56 -34.15 0.86
C LYS A 3 -44.78 -33.14 1.69
N LEU A 4 -43.60 -33.56 2.16
CA LEU A 4 -42.58 -32.67 2.71
C LEU A 4 -42.07 -31.77 1.57
N LEU A 5 -42.11 -30.46 1.79
CA LEU A 5 -41.46 -29.48 0.94
C LEU A 5 -40.06 -29.24 1.54
N THR A 6 -39.04 -29.82 0.93
CA THR A 6 -37.64 -29.62 1.35
C THR A 6 -37.10 -28.40 0.63
N THR A 7 -36.96 -27.29 1.35
CA THR A 7 -36.31 -26.07 0.86
C THR A 7 -34.80 -26.31 0.77
N PHE A 8 -34.25 -26.31 -0.45
CA PHE A 8 -32.81 -26.44 -0.69
C PHE A 8 -32.18 -25.05 -0.52
N LEU A 9 -31.50 -24.83 0.59
CA LEU A 9 -30.70 -23.62 0.81
C LEU A 9 -29.40 -23.75 0.01
N LEU A 10 -29.33 -23.10 -1.15
CA LEU A 10 -28.12 -23.08 -1.98
C LEU A 10 -27.12 -22.09 -1.36
N LEU A 11 -26.17 -22.59 -0.58
CA LEU A 11 -25.00 -21.82 -0.14
C LEU A 11 -24.11 -21.58 -1.38
N LEU A 12 -24.26 -20.42 -2.01
CA LEU A 12 -23.31 -19.92 -3.00
C LEU A 12 -22.04 -19.50 -2.26
N TYR A 13 -21.03 -20.38 -2.26
CA TYR A 13 -19.66 -19.98 -1.95
C TYR A 13 -19.25 -18.94 -3.00
N LEU A 14 -19.24 -17.67 -2.61
CA LEU A 14 -18.68 -16.57 -3.39
C LEU A 14 -17.18 -16.82 -3.51
N ILE A 15 -16.76 -17.38 -4.64
CA ILE A 15 -15.37 -17.32 -5.08
C ILE A 15 -15.08 -15.84 -5.31
N PRO A 16 -14.04 -15.24 -4.69
CA PRO A 16 -13.65 -13.88 -5.00
C PRO A 16 -13.43 -13.80 -6.51
N ALA A 17 -14.01 -12.77 -7.15
CA ALA A 17 -13.81 -12.53 -8.56
C ALA A 17 -12.30 -12.44 -8.82
N LYS A 18 -11.73 -13.48 -9.44
CA LYS A 18 -10.37 -13.43 -9.98
C LYS A 18 -10.38 -12.27 -10.96
N SER A 19 -9.73 -11.17 -10.59
CA SER A 19 -9.44 -10.14 -11.59
C SER A 19 -8.53 -10.81 -12.62
N ASN A 20 -8.95 -10.82 -13.88
CA ASN A 20 -8.08 -11.18 -15.01
C ASN A 20 -7.03 -10.06 -15.14
N ARG A 21 -6.10 -9.96 -14.19
CA ARG A 21 -4.94 -9.10 -14.29
C ARG A 21 -3.86 -9.88 -15.03
N PRO A 22 -3.52 -9.53 -16.28
CA PRO A 22 -2.37 -10.12 -16.94
C PRO A 22 -1.11 -9.53 -16.28
N GLY A 23 -0.25 -10.40 -15.76
CA GLY A 23 1.04 -10.01 -15.19
C GLY A 23 1.14 -10.18 -13.67
N PHE A 24 2.38 -10.30 -13.22
CA PHE A 24 2.78 -10.28 -11.82
C PHE A 24 2.62 -8.86 -11.26
N VAL A 25 2.20 -8.72 -10.00
CA VAL A 25 2.03 -7.42 -9.34
C VAL A 25 2.67 -7.46 -7.95
N LEU A 26 3.61 -6.56 -7.69
CA LEU A 26 4.16 -6.38 -6.34
C LEU A 26 3.20 -5.52 -5.52
N ASP A 27 2.35 -6.14 -4.72
CA ASP A 27 1.28 -5.46 -4.00
C ASP A 27 1.09 -5.85 -2.52
N GLY A 28 1.90 -6.75 -2.00
CA GLY A 28 1.85 -7.28 -0.64
C GLY A 28 0.88 -8.45 -0.45
N TYR A 29 0.24 -8.92 -1.53
CA TYR A 29 -0.55 -10.14 -1.57
C TYR A 29 0.12 -11.18 -2.48
N PHE A 30 -0.13 -12.47 -2.21
CA PHE A 30 0.69 -13.54 -2.78
C PHE A 30 -0.06 -14.46 -3.78
N ASP A 31 -1.25 -14.04 -4.23
CA ASP A 31 -2.12 -14.85 -5.10
C ASP A 31 -1.50 -15.13 -6.48
N ASP A 32 -0.66 -14.22 -6.97
CA ASP A 32 0.01 -14.30 -8.27
C ASP A 32 1.32 -15.11 -8.25
N TRP A 33 1.81 -15.45 -7.05
CA TRP A 33 2.92 -16.38 -6.82
C TRP A 33 2.48 -17.85 -6.93
N VAL A 34 1.18 -18.15 -7.01
CA VAL A 34 0.67 -19.50 -7.19
C VAL A 34 1.25 -20.12 -8.48
N GLY A 35 1.91 -21.27 -8.34
CA GLY A 35 2.54 -21.97 -9.46
C GLY A 35 3.93 -21.45 -9.84
N CYS A 36 4.55 -20.63 -9.00
CA CYS A 36 5.96 -20.24 -9.15
C CYS A 36 6.85 -21.49 -9.24
N LYS A 37 7.73 -21.56 -10.26
CA LYS A 37 8.46 -22.77 -10.64
C LYS A 37 9.85 -22.87 -10.02
N SER A 38 10.52 -21.74 -9.83
CA SER A 38 11.88 -21.69 -9.28
C SER A 38 11.81 -21.47 -7.78
N VAL A 39 11.45 -22.53 -7.06
CA VAL A 39 11.29 -22.55 -5.60
C VAL A 39 12.47 -23.29 -4.97
N TYR A 40 13.06 -22.69 -3.93
CA TYR A 40 13.88 -23.40 -2.96
C TYR A 40 13.08 -23.56 -1.66
N ARG A 41 13.21 -24.73 -1.02
CA ARG A 41 12.57 -25.02 0.27
C ARG A 41 13.66 -25.40 1.26
N ASP A 42 13.65 -24.74 2.41
CA ASP A 42 14.59 -25.03 3.49
C ASP A 42 14.02 -25.98 4.52
N ALA A 43 14.88 -26.49 5.39
CA ALA A 43 14.43 -27.24 6.54
C ALA A 43 13.84 -26.26 7.57
N ALA A 44 12.73 -26.62 8.19
CA ALA A 44 12.19 -25.83 9.28
C ALA A 44 12.94 -26.14 10.58
N HIS A 45 13.07 -25.14 11.44
CA HIS A 45 13.62 -25.23 12.79
C HIS A 45 15.10 -25.69 12.85
N ASP A 46 15.90 -25.28 11.87
CA ASP A 46 17.36 -25.50 11.84
C ASP A 46 18.17 -24.29 12.35
N SER A 47 17.48 -23.25 12.82
CA SER A 47 18.06 -22.07 13.46
C SER A 47 17.49 -21.81 14.87
N GLU A 48 18.20 -20.99 15.65
CA GLU A 48 17.74 -20.57 17.00
C GLU A 48 16.85 -19.31 16.96
N GLY A 49 16.66 -18.70 15.78
CA GLY A 49 16.07 -17.37 15.63
C GLY A 49 15.11 -17.26 14.46
N ILE A 50 15.44 -16.41 13.48
CA ILE A 50 14.65 -16.32 12.26
C ILE A 50 14.91 -17.57 11.44
N ASP A 51 13.83 -18.24 11.05
CA ASP A 51 13.80 -19.52 10.35
C ASP A 51 13.15 -19.31 8.98
N PHE A 52 13.94 -19.48 7.92
CA PHE A 52 13.53 -19.35 6.53
C PHE A 52 12.84 -20.65 6.08
N ILE A 53 11.74 -20.53 5.35
CA ILE A 53 10.94 -21.69 4.92
C ILE A 53 11.07 -21.93 3.42
N SER A 54 10.96 -20.85 2.64
CA SER A 54 11.07 -20.96 1.20
C SER A 54 11.46 -19.64 0.55
N MET A 55 12.05 -19.76 -0.62
CA MET A 55 12.26 -18.66 -1.55
C MET A 55 11.70 -19.06 -2.92
N CYS A 56 10.93 -18.18 -3.56
CA CYS A 56 10.61 -18.32 -4.98
C CYS A 56 11.09 -17.14 -5.80
N VAL A 57 11.64 -17.42 -6.98
CA VAL A 57 12.21 -16.41 -7.85
C VAL A 57 11.55 -16.45 -9.22
N ARG A 58 11.24 -15.28 -9.75
CA ARG A 58 10.77 -15.08 -11.12
C ARG A 58 11.26 -13.73 -11.64
N ASN A 59 11.11 -13.46 -12.93
CA ASN A 59 11.42 -12.15 -13.49
C ASN A 59 10.40 -11.78 -14.57
N ASP A 60 10.34 -10.49 -14.88
CA ASP A 60 9.81 -9.98 -16.15
C ASP A 60 10.92 -9.27 -16.93
N ALA A 61 10.59 -8.49 -17.96
CA ALA A 61 11.55 -7.77 -18.79
C ALA A 61 12.40 -6.72 -18.03
N ASP A 62 11.90 -6.19 -16.91
CA ASP A 62 12.48 -5.06 -16.18
C ASP A 62 12.89 -5.42 -14.74
N TRP A 63 12.25 -6.43 -14.12
CA TRP A 63 12.37 -6.72 -12.70
C TRP A 63 12.70 -8.19 -12.41
N LEU A 64 13.58 -8.39 -11.42
CA LEU A 64 13.72 -9.66 -10.70
C LEU A 64 12.81 -9.61 -9.48
N TYR A 65 11.94 -10.59 -9.34
CA TYR A 65 11.04 -10.72 -8.21
C TYR A 65 11.43 -11.90 -7.33
N ILE A 66 11.43 -11.69 -6.02
CA ILE A 66 11.77 -12.71 -5.03
C ILE A 66 10.68 -12.73 -3.96
N LYS A 67 10.05 -13.88 -3.75
CA LYS A 67 9.17 -14.15 -2.61
C LYS A 67 9.96 -14.88 -1.53
N LEU A 68 9.83 -14.41 -0.30
CA LEU A 68 10.42 -15.00 0.90
C LEU A 68 9.32 -15.48 1.84
N GLU A 69 9.51 -16.66 2.43
CA GLU A 69 8.63 -17.22 3.45
C GLU A 69 9.43 -17.54 4.72
N PHE A 70 8.86 -17.22 5.87
CA PHE A 70 9.44 -17.38 7.20
C PHE A 70 8.54 -18.26 8.08
N ALA A 71 9.15 -18.93 9.07
CA ALA A 71 8.43 -19.80 9.98
C ALA A 71 7.53 -19.03 10.95
N GLU A 72 7.92 -17.81 11.31
CA GLU A 72 7.19 -16.93 12.20
C GLU A 72 7.05 -15.53 11.59
N PRO A 73 6.01 -14.75 11.95
CA PRO A 73 5.92 -13.37 11.53
C PRO A 73 7.14 -12.57 11.95
N THR A 74 7.77 -11.88 11.00
CA THR A 74 8.94 -11.02 11.24
C THR A 74 8.74 -9.67 10.57
N ILE A 75 9.47 -8.64 11.00
CA ILE A 75 9.52 -7.35 10.29
C ILE A 75 10.77 -7.35 9.43
N LEU A 76 10.60 -7.48 8.11
CA LEU A 76 11.74 -7.68 7.21
C LEU A 76 12.77 -6.54 7.30
N ASN A 77 12.32 -5.28 7.37
CA ASN A 77 13.20 -4.12 7.27
C ASN A 77 13.66 -3.53 8.62
N LEU A 78 13.53 -4.27 9.73
CA LEU A 78 13.86 -3.80 11.08
C LEU A 78 14.33 -4.93 12.02
N ASN A 79 15.28 -4.61 12.91
CA ASN A 79 15.70 -5.47 14.04
C ASN A 79 16.11 -6.91 13.67
N ASN A 80 16.74 -7.10 12.52
CA ASN A 80 17.30 -8.37 12.08
C ASN A 80 18.67 -8.14 11.40
N ASP A 81 19.39 -9.24 11.12
CA ASP A 81 20.63 -9.22 10.35
C ASP A 81 20.53 -10.13 9.12
N ILE A 82 19.36 -10.08 8.46
CA ILE A 82 19.09 -10.85 7.24
C ILE A 82 19.75 -10.15 6.06
N TYR A 83 20.59 -10.89 5.34
CA TYR A 83 21.16 -10.49 4.07
C TYR A 83 20.53 -11.26 2.92
N LEU A 84 20.13 -10.54 1.88
CA LEU A 84 19.96 -11.09 0.52
C LEU A 84 21.27 -10.91 -0.23
N GLU A 85 21.94 -12.01 -0.54
CA GLU A 85 23.19 -12.06 -1.29
C GLU A 85 22.93 -12.59 -2.70
N ILE A 86 23.37 -11.86 -3.72
CA ILE A 86 23.22 -12.24 -5.13
C ILE A 86 24.58 -12.22 -5.83
N ASP A 87 24.96 -13.40 -6.31
CA ASP A 87 26.02 -13.64 -7.29
C ASP A 87 25.39 -13.44 -8.67
N THR A 88 25.76 -12.34 -9.35
CA THR A 88 25.12 -11.88 -10.58
C THR A 88 25.91 -12.21 -11.84
N ASP A 89 27.15 -12.67 -11.69
CA ASP A 89 28.01 -13.13 -12.80
C ASP A 89 28.26 -14.65 -12.82
N ASN A 90 27.72 -15.37 -11.83
CA ASN A 90 27.79 -16.81 -11.63
C ASN A 90 29.23 -17.33 -11.37
N ASP A 91 30.14 -16.49 -10.88
CA ASP A 91 31.51 -16.84 -10.49
C ASP A 91 31.72 -16.77 -8.96
N GLU A 92 32.05 -17.90 -8.33
CA GLU A 92 32.32 -17.96 -6.88
C GLU A 92 33.59 -17.19 -6.44
N LYS A 93 34.40 -16.74 -7.39
CA LYS A 93 35.70 -16.11 -7.14
C LYS A 93 35.63 -14.58 -7.13
N THR A 94 34.58 -14.01 -7.71
CA THR A 94 34.26 -12.58 -7.72
C THR A 94 33.42 -12.23 -6.49
N GLY A 95 33.14 -10.94 -6.30
CA GLY A 95 32.27 -10.48 -5.22
C GLY A 95 32.70 -10.84 -3.79
N TYR A 96 31.72 -10.83 -2.89
CA TYR A 96 31.86 -11.25 -1.50
C TYR A 96 31.61 -12.75 -1.38
N ARG A 97 32.60 -13.50 -0.90
CA ARG A 97 32.49 -14.96 -0.77
C ARG A 97 31.60 -15.34 0.40
N VAL A 98 30.46 -15.96 0.11
CA VAL A 98 29.48 -16.39 1.11
C VAL A 98 28.82 -17.68 0.64
N ALA A 99 28.69 -18.68 1.52
CA ALA A 99 27.94 -19.91 1.26
C ALA A 99 28.20 -20.60 -0.12
N GLY A 100 29.43 -20.51 -0.64
CA GLY A 100 29.79 -21.11 -1.93
C GLY A 100 29.44 -20.27 -3.17
N ILE A 101 29.10 -18.99 -3.00
CA ILE A 101 28.90 -18.01 -4.08
C ILE A 101 29.82 -16.80 -3.91
N GLY A 102 30.02 -16.05 -5.01
CA GLY A 102 30.70 -14.76 -5.03
C GLY A 102 29.66 -13.67 -5.22
N ALA A 103 29.19 -13.04 -4.14
CA ALA A 103 28.08 -12.10 -4.22
C ALA A 103 28.55 -10.71 -4.67
N GLU A 104 28.18 -10.28 -5.87
CA GLU A 104 28.40 -8.90 -6.32
C GLU A 104 27.53 -7.92 -5.55
N MET A 105 26.33 -8.34 -5.12
CA MET A 105 25.43 -7.49 -4.34
C MET A 105 24.94 -8.21 -3.10
N GLY A 106 25.00 -7.50 -1.98
CA GLY A 106 24.31 -7.90 -0.77
C GLY A 106 23.41 -6.78 -0.25
N TRP A 107 22.26 -7.13 0.29
CA TRP A 107 21.33 -6.19 0.91
C TRP A 107 20.95 -6.67 2.31
N ASN A 108 21.28 -5.86 3.32
CA ASN A 108 20.85 -6.10 4.70
C ASN A 108 19.50 -5.42 4.94
N PHE A 109 18.46 -6.21 5.20
CA PHE A 109 17.11 -5.66 5.38
C PHE A 109 16.96 -4.88 6.69
N GLY A 110 17.47 -5.41 7.81
CA GLY A 110 17.32 -4.77 9.13
C GLY A 110 18.02 -3.42 9.25
N SER A 111 19.20 -3.28 8.64
CA SER A 111 19.94 -2.00 8.59
C SER A 111 19.58 -1.12 7.39
N ARG A 112 18.91 -1.68 6.36
CA ARG A 112 18.47 -1.00 5.13
C ARG A 112 19.61 -0.40 4.31
N TYR A 113 20.70 -1.14 4.23
CA TYR A 113 21.85 -0.81 3.39
C TYR A 113 22.34 -2.05 2.67
N GLY A 114 22.95 -1.83 1.51
CA GLY A 114 23.60 -2.89 0.76
C GLY A 114 25.05 -2.57 0.44
N TYR A 115 25.67 -3.48 -0.28
CA TYR A 115 26.97 -3.30 -0.88
C TYR A 115 26.95 -3.77 -2.34
N TYR A 116 27.84 -3.19 -3.16
CA TYR A 116 28.15 -3.63 -4.50
C TYR A 116 29.66 -3.83 -4.65
N ASN A 117 30.08 -5.06 -4.96
CA ASN A 117 31.45 -5.52 -4.83
C ASN A 117 32.05 -5.99 -6.16
N LEU A 118 32.08 -5.09 -7.16
CA LEU A 118 32.74 -5.34 -8.45
C LEU A 118 34.20 -4.84 -8.54
N THR A 119 34.60 -3.89 -7.70
CA THR A 119 35.93 -3.26 -7.77
C THR A 119 36.70 -3.48 -6.47
N GLU A 120 37.97 -3.08 -6.41
CA GLU A 120 38.79 -3.17 -5.19
C GLU A 120 38.16 -2.47 -3.97
N ASN A 121 37.26 -1.50 -4.20
CA ASN A 121 36.47 -0.86 -3.15
C ASN A 121 34.98 -1.16 -3.35
N ALA A 122 34.38 -1.87 -2.40
CA ALA A 122 32.93 -2.08 -2.40
C ALA A 122 32.19 -0.75 -2.21
N LYS A 123 31.16 -0.51 -3.03
CA LYS A 123 30.28 0.65 -2.89
C LYS A 123 29.15 0.33 -1.92
N THR A 124 28.87 1.20 -0.96
CA THR A 124 27.64 1.12 -0.16
C THR A 124 26.42 1.53 -0.98
N LEU A 125 25.35 0.75 -0.87
CA LEU A 125 24.10 0.97 -1.58
C LEU A 125 23.00 1.42 -0.63
N ASN A 126 22.14 2.31 -1.11
CA ASN A 126 20.77 2.49 -0.62
C ASN A 126 19.77 1.81 -1.57
N HIS A 127 18.50 1.78 -1.18
CA HIS A 127 17.46 1.08 -1.95
C HIS A 127 17.31 1.63 -3.37
N ASN A 128 17.46 2.95 -3.58
CA ASN A 128 17.37 3.56 -4.91
C ASN A 128 18.52 3.18 -5.84
N ASN A 129 19.68 2.75 -5.32
CA ASN A 129 20.79 2.33 -6.19
C ASN A 129 20.46 1.05 -6.97
N ILE A 130 19.50 0.26 -6.49
CA ILE A 130 19.06 -0.99 -7.10
C ILE A 130 17.55 -1.02 -7.38
N ASP A 131 16.87 0.12 -7.23
CA ASP A 131 15.41 0.24 -7.24
C ASP A 131 14.74 -0.89 -6.44
N LEU A 132 15.14 -1.07 -5.17
CA LEU A 132 14.57 -2.12 -4.33
C LEU A 132 13.19 -1.72 -3.79
N TYR A 133 12.22 -2.61 -4.01
CA TYR A 133 10.89 -2.53 -3.41
C TYR A 133 10.61 -3.78 -2.60
N SER A 134 9.88 -3.63 -1.48
CA SER A 134 9.54 -4.76 -0.59
C SER A 134 8.18 -4.56 0.05
N LEU A 135 7.31 -5.56 0.01
CA LEU A 135 6.00 -5.56 0.65
C LEU A 135 5.72 -6.91 1.35
N PRO A 136 4.88 -6.95 2.40
CA PRO A 136 4.27 -5.81 3.10
C PRO A 136 5.26 -5.08 4.03
N THR A 137 4.78 -4.04 4.73
CA THR A 137 5.56 -3.16 5.63
C THR A 137 5.42 -3.50 7.12
N TYR A 138 4.57 -4.46 7.43
CA TYR A 138 4.28 -4.96 8.78
C TYR A 138 4.78 -6.39 8.95
N ALA A 139 4.70 -6.89 10.18
CA ALA A 139 5.09 -8.23 10.55
C ALA A 139 4.33 -9.27 9.72
N SER A 140 5.06 -10.05 8.95
CA SER A 140 4.49 -11.03 8.03
C SER A 140 5.35 -12.28 8.00
N ARG A 141 4.74 -13.40 7.64
CA ARG A 141 5.47 -14.64 7.30
C ARG A 141 5.93 -14.64 5.86
N GLU A 142 5.33 -13.80 5.02
CA GLU A 142 5.59 -13.76 3.58
C GLU A 142 5.92 -12.34 3.18
N PHE A 143 6.94 -12.22 2.33
CA PHE A 143 7.36 -10.96 1.72
C PHE A 143 7.63 -11.18 0.24
N GLU A 144 7.47 -10.11 -0.52
CA GLU A 144 7.90 -10.06 -1.91
C GLU A 144 8.77 -8.84 -2.15
N LEU A 145 9.72 -9.02 -3.05
CA LEU A 145 10.76 -8.06 -3.40
C LEU A 145 10.78 -7.86 -4.90
N ALA A 146 11.11 -6.65 -5.33
CA ALA A 146 11.48 -6.36 -6.71
C ALA A 146 12.83 -5.63 -6.76
N ILE A 147 13.71 -6.06 -7.65
CA ILE A 147 15.00 -5.43 -7.96
C ILE A 147 15.04 -5.17 -9.46
N ASN A 148 15.34 -3.94 -9.86
CA ASN A 148 15.39 -3.59 -11.28
C ASN A 148 16.62 -4.23 -11.94
N ARG A 149 16.40 -4.90 -13.07
CA ARG A 149 17.43 -5.66 -13.80
C ARG A 149 18.40 -4.76 -14.57
N LYS A 150 18.04 -3.50 -14.79
CA LYS A 150 18.77 -2.53 -15.62
C LYS A 150 19.52 -1.48 -14.81
N VAL A 151 19.64 -1.68 -13.50
CA VAL A 151 20.30 -0.73 -12.59
C VAL A 151 21.81 -0.72 -12.77
N LEU A 152 22.38 0.45 -12.52
CA LEU A 152 23.81 0.68 -12.38
C LEU A 152 24.08 1.08 -10.93
N PRO A 153 24.37 0.15 -10.00
CA PRO A 153 24.45 0.48 -8.57
C PRO A 153 25.50 1.54 -8.25
N ASP A 154 26.60 1.57 -9.00
CA ASP A 154 27.64 2.58 -8.92
C ASP A 154 27.44 3.78 -9.86
N GLY A 155 26.42 3.74 -10.71
CA GLY A 155 26.14 4.72 -11.77
C GLY A 155 26.87 4.44 -13.09
N ILE A 156 27.66 3.36 -13.17
CA ILE A 156 28.54 3.04 -14.30
C ILE A 156 28.36 1.59 -14.76
N ASN A 157 28.47 0.63 -13.85
CA ASN A 157 28.52 -0.80 -14.12
C ASN A 157 27.15 -1.46 -13.86
N PRO A 158 26.67 -2.33 -14.75
CA PRO A 158 25.40 -3.02 -14.56
C PRO A 158 25.47 -4.08 -13.47
N LEU A 159 24.39 -4.20 -12.69
CA LEU A 159 24.28 -5.24 -11.66
C LEU A 159 24.21 -6.65 -12.27
N PHE A 160 23.32 -6.86 -13.25
CA PHE A 160 23.11 -8.15 -13.89
C PHE A 160 23.85 -8.20 -15.23
N THR A 161 24.94 -8.97 -15.29
CA THR A 161 25.78 -9.14 -16.49
C THR A 161 25.62 -10.52 -17.15
N TYR A 162 25.05 -11.48 -16.43
CA TYR A 162 24.73 -12.82 -16.90
C TYR A 162 23.28 -13.20 -16.59
N ASP A 163 22.79 -14.20 -17.32
CA ASP A 163 21.42 -14.69 -17.15
C ASP A 163 21.30 -15.67 -15.99
N THR A 164 22.38 -16.37 -15.63
CA THR A 164 22.36 -17.25 -14.45
C THR A 164 22.84 -16.45 -13.25
N ILE A 165 22.04 -16.47 -12.19
CA ILE A 165 22.40 -15.88 -10.89
C ILE A 165 22.32 -16.93 -9.80
N ARG A 166 23.01 -16.71 -8.68
CA ARG A 166 22.81 -17.48 -7.46
C ARG A 166 22.38 -16.57 -6.33
N ILE A 167 21.48 -17.07 -5.49
CA ILE A 167 20.89 -16.29 -4.41
C ILE A 167 21.04 -17.05 -3.10
N VAL A 168 21.46 -16.33 -2.07
CA VAL A 168 21.55 -16.80 -0.68
C VAL A 168 20.83 -15.80 0.22
N LEU A 169 20.05 -16.32 1.16
CA LEU A 169 19.56 -15.60 2.32
C LEU A 169 20.34 -16.05 3.55
N TRP A 170 20.78 -15.09 4.36
CA TRP A 170 21.56 -15.39 5.55
C TRP A 170 21.18 -14.48 6.70
N ASP A 171 20.72 -15.05 7.81
CA ASP A 171 20.66 -14.37 9.10
C ASP A 171 22.02 -14.47 9.78
N ARG A 172 22.79 -13.38 9.77
CA ARG A 172 24.18 -13.36 10.25
C ARG A 172 24.34 -13.40 11.77
N ARG A 173 23.23 -13.42 12.52
CA ARG A 173 23.29 -13.56 13.98
C ARG A 173 23.86 -14.94 14.36
N THR A 174 24.43 -15.02 15.56
CA THR A 174 24.88 -16.31 16.09
C THR A 174 23.71 -17.29 16.16
N GLY A 175 23.84 -18.46 15.54
CA GLY A 175 22.75 -19.45 15.44
C GLY A 175 21.65 -19.07 14.45
N GLY A 176 21.87 -18.04 13.62
CA GLY A 176 20.97 -17.64 12.54
C GLY A 176 21.00 -18.61 11.36
N ASP A 177 19.90 -18.56 10.61
CA ASP A 177 19.64 -19.45 9.49
C ASP A 177 20.39 -19.06 8.21
N LEU A 178 20.60 -20.02 7.31
CA LEU A 178 21.22 -19.87 6.01
C LEU A 178 20.45 -20.68 4.96
N MET A 179 19.80 -19.98 4.03
CA MET A 179 19.06 -20.58 2.93
C MET A 179 19.71 -20.25 1.58
N PRO A 180 20.19 -21.23 0.80
CA PRO A 180 20.33 -22.66 1.11
C PRO A 180 21.38 -22.98 2.17
N ASP A 181 21.19 -24.08 2.89
CA ASP A 181 22.19 -24.66 3.80
C ASP A 181 23.61 -24.71 3.22
N ALA A 182 24.59 -24.68 4.12
CA ALA A 182 26.00 -24.81 3.78
C ALA A 182 26.29 -26.01 2.84
N GLY A 183 26.92 -25.72 1.70
CA GLY A 183 27.26 -26.71 0.67
C GLY A 183 26.16 -26.95 -0.37
N LYS A 184 25.00 -26.30 -0.24
CA LYS A 184 23.97 -26.22 -1.28
C LYS A 184 24.03 -24.85 -1.96
N THR A 185 23.49 -24.77 -3.16
CA THR A 185 23.33 -23.51 -3.89
C THR A 185 21.96 -23.47 -4.56
N PHE A 186 21.39 -22.28 -4.69
CA PHE A 186 20.19 -22.03 -5.46
C PHE A 186 20.56 -21.16 -6.66
N SER A 187 20.27 -21.65 -7.85
CA SER A 187 20.53 -20.94 -9.10
C SER A 187 19.22 -20.61 -9.80
N TYR A 188 19.16 -19.42 -10.36
CA TYR A 188 18.04 -18.95 -11.17
C TYR A 188 18.55 -18.52 -12.53
N VAL A 189 17.88 -18.95 -13.60
CA VAL A 189 18.15 -18.47 -14.96
C VAL A 189 17.09 -17.44 -15.29
N ILE A 190 17.52 -16.19 -15.43
CA ILE A 190 16.73 -15.06 -15.87
C ILE A 190 16.21 -15.39 -17.27
N ASN A 191 14.89 -15.41 -17.40
CA ASN A 191 14.28 -15.54 -18.72
C ASN A 191 14.27 -14.15 -19.39
N ASN A 192 14.93 -14.04 -20.54
CA ASN A 192 14.96 -12.81 -21.33
C ASN A 192 13.81 -12.71 -22.35
N ASP A 193 13.09 -13.80 -22.56
CA ASP A 193 11.95 -13.86 -23.49
C ASP A 193 10.67 -13.39 -22.79
N PHE A 194 10.66 -12.16 -22.27
CA PHE A 194 9.47 -11.53 -21.69
C PHE A 194 9.03 -10.30 -22.47
N THR A 195 7.72 -10.18 -22.63
CA THR A 195 7.05 -8.92 -22.91
C THR A 195 6.48 -8.37 -21.62
N ASN A 196 6.57 -7.06 -21.42
CA ASN A 196 5.88 -6.41 -20.33
C ASN A 196 4.38 -6.38 -20.67
N ASP A 197 3.60 -7.22 -19.98
CA ASP A 197 2.16 -7.37 -20.23
C ASP A 197 1.32 -6.39 -19.38
N PHE A 198 1.96 -5.60 -18.51
CA PHE A 198 1.27 -4.57 -17.73
C PHE A 198 0.71 -3.51 -18.66
N LYS A 199 -0.60 -3.30 -18.57
CA LYS A 199 -1.29 -2.27 -19.35
C LYS A 199 -1.42 -1.02 -18.49
N PRO A 200 -0.91 0.14 -18.96
CA PRO A 200 -1.11 1.39 -18.25
C PRO A 200 -2.58 1.65 -17.93
N ILE A 201 -2.84 2.12 -16.71
CA ILE A 201 -4.16 2.48 -16.24
C ILE A 201 -4.43 3.93 -16.64
N SER A 202 -5.47 4.14 -17.45
CA SER A 202 -5.91 5.49 -17.78
C SER A 202 -6.39 6.23 -16.53
N ILE A 203 -5.87 7.45 -16.34
CA ILE A 203 -6.26 8.35 -15.25
C ILE A 203 -7.65 8.98 -15.46
N SER A 204 -8.19 8.89 -16.67
CA SER A 204 -9.53 9.36 -17.01
C SER A 204 -10.57 8.69 -16.11
N ARG A 205 -11.71 9.32 -15.88
CA ARG A 205 -12.82 8.72 -15.13
C ARG A 205 -13.36 7.47 -15.83
N GLU A 206 -13.65 6.42 -15.05
CA GLU A 206 -14.17 5.17 -15.60
C GLU A 206 -15.50 5.37 -16.33
N ASN A 207 -16.43 6.11 -15.72
CA ASN A 207 -17.61 6.59 -16.41
C ASN A 207 -18.18 7.85 -15.71
N PRO A 208 -19.02 8.65 -16.39
CA PRO A 208 -19.56 9.89 -15.81
C PRO A 208 -20.45 9.69 -14.57
N GLY A 209 -20.97 8.49 -14.34
CA GLY A 209 -21.85 8.18 -13.21
C GLY A 209 -21.13 7.66 -11.97
N SER A 210 -19.81 7.43 -12.03
CA SER A 210 -19.02 7.01 -10.89
C SER A 210 -18.73 8.19 -9.97
N ILE A 211 -18.58 7.91 -8.67
CA ILE A 211 -18.01 8.86 -7.71
C ILE A 211 -16.50 8.63 -7.68
N ARG A 212 -15.70 9.68 -7.88
CA ARG A 212 -14.24 9.60 -7.78
C ARG A 212 -13.80 10.04 -6.40
N ILE A 213 -13.21 9.14 -5.64
CA ILE A 213 -12.60 9.42 -4.35
C ILE A 213 -11.09 9.52 -4.51
N MET A 214 -10.46 10.37 -3.71
CA MET A 214 -9.01 10.49 -3.63
C MET A 214 -8.56 10.56 -2.18
N THR A 215 -7.46 9.90 -1.86
CA THR A 215 -6.76 10.08 -0.58
C THR A 215 -5.33 10.51 -0.83
N TRP A 216 -4.84 11.47 -0.04
CA TRP A 216 -3.48 11.99 -0.21
C TRP A 216 -2.93 12.65 1.07
N ASN A 217 -1.87 12.08 1.64
CA ASN A 217 -1.02 12.80 2.58
C ASN A 217 -0.25 13.91 1.82
N THR A 218 -0.35 15.15 2.29
CA THR A 218 0.18 16.32 1.57
C THR A 218 1.63 16.68 1.93
N PHE A 219 2.27 15.89 2.79
CA PHE A 219 3.60 16.15 3.35
C PHE A 219 3.72 17.56 3.95
N VAL A 220 3.33 17.72 5.21
CA VAL A 220 3.48 18.98 5.97
C VAL A 220 2.94 20.21 5.22
N ASN A 221 1.62 20.41 5.23
CA ASN A 221 0.95 21.60 4.68
C ASN A 221 1.18 21.85 3.18
N GLY A 222 1.41 20.81 2.38
CA GLY A 222 1.83 20.97 0.98
C GLY A 222 0.89 21.79 0.10
N LEU A 223 -0.41 21.85 0.44
CA LEU A 223 -1.40 22.62 -0.30
C LEU A 223 -1.15 24.13 -0.31
N THR A 224 -0.50 24.67 0.72
CA THR A 224 -0.24 26.11 0.85
C THR A 224 1.24 26.47 0.70
N ASP A 225 2.09 25.48 0.42
CA ASP A 225 3.49 25.70 0.10
C ASP A 225 3.62 26.39 -1.27
N PRO A 226 4.33 27.53 -1.40
CA PRO A 226 4.42 28.27 -2.66
C PRO A 226 5.03 27.51 -3.84
N VAL A 227 5.88 26.51 -3.58
CA VAL A 227 6.51 25.68 -4.61
C VAL A 227 5.60 24.52 -4.99
N ARG A 228 4.92 23.93 -4.02
CA ARG A 228 4.11 22.71 -4.21
C ARG A 228 2.66 23.00 -4.59
N ALA A 229 2.07 24.10 -4.15
CA ALA A 229 0.68 24.45 -4.45
C ALA A 229 0.34 24.46 -5.96
N PRO A 230 1.17 25.04 -6.86
CA PRO A 230 0.92 24.95 -8.30
C PRO A 230 0.97 23.52 -8.86
N VAL A 231 1.69 22.62 -8.18
CA VAL A 231 1.78 21.20 -8.54
C VAL A 231 0.51 20.47 -8.11
N TYR A 232 0.04 20.71 -6.89
CA TYR A 232 -1.26 20.25 -6.43
C TYR A 232 -2.36 20.70 -7.38
N GLU A 233 -2.41 21.99 -7.74
CA GLU A 233 -3.38 22.52 -8.70
C GLU A 233 -3.42 21.72 -10.02
N ARG A 234 -2.27 21.41 -10.62
CA ARG A 234 -2.21 20.61 -11.85
C ARG A 234 -2.78 19.20 -11.63
N ILE A 235 -2.36 18.53 -10.57
CA ILE A 235 -2.81 17.16 -10.27
C ILE A 235 -4.32 17.14 -9.99
N PHE A 236 -4.85 18.06 -9.19
CA PHE A 236 -6.29 18.16 -8.94
C PHE A 236 -7.10 18.44 -10.20
N ASN A 237 -6.62 19.31 -11.08
CA ASN A 237 -7.27 19.62 -12.36
C ASN A 237 -7.40 18.40 -13.28
N VAL A 238 -6.43 17.50 -13.24
CA VAL A 238 -6.39 16.29 -14.08
C VAL A 238 -7.17 15.15 -13.44
N LEU A 239 -7.00 14.93 -12.14
CA LEU A 239 -7.66 13.82 -11.44
C LEU A 239 -9.15 14.09 -11.21
N GLN A 240 -9.55 15.34 -11.02
CA GLN A 240 -10.94 15.77 -10.84
C GLN A 240 -11.75 14.91 -9.84
N PRO A 241 -11.27 14.74 -8.59
CA PRO A 241 -12.02 13.98 -7.58
C PRO A 241 -13.33 14.67 -7.19
N ASP A 242 -14.23 13.91 -6.59
CA ASP A 242 -15.47 14.43 -5.99
C ASP A 242 -15.43 14.47 -4.47
N ILE A 243 -14.68 13.54 -3.85
CA ILE A 243 -14.47 13.48 -2.40
C ILE A 243 -12.99 13.21 -2.16
N VAL A 244 -12.39 13.95 -1.22
CA VAL A 244 -10.95 13.91 -0.95
C VAL A 244 -10.69 13.80 0.54
N THR A 245 -9.83 12.86 0.94
CA THR A 245 -9.27 12.78 2.29
C THR A 245 -7.81 13.22 2.26
N LEU A 246 -7.51 14.32 2.93
CA LEU A 246 -6.16 14.90 3.00
C LEU A 246 -5.57 14.67 4.39
N ASN A 247 -4.28 14.35 4.45
CA ASN A 247 -3.51 14.22 5.69
C ASN A 247 -2.34 15.23 5.72
N GLU A 248 -1.75 15.41 6.91
CA GLU A 248 -0.67 16.36 7.22
C GLU A 248 -0.96 17.84 6.90
N CYS A 249 -2.23 18.23 6.96
CA CYS A 249 -2.69 19.60 6.82
C CYS A 249 -2.61 20.38 8.13
N TRP A 250 -1.51 20.26 8.89
CA TRP A 250 -1.30 20.81 10.24
C TRP A 250 -1.77 22.26 10.45
N SER A 251 -1.31 23.17 9.60
CA SER A 251 -1.57 24.61 9.66
C SER A 251 -2.49 25.09 8.53
N VAL A 252 -2.94 24.18 7.66
CA VAL A 252 -3.93 24.48 6.62
C VAL A 252 -5.32 24.37 7.24
N THR A 253 -6.18 25.38 7.02
CA THR A 253 -7.58 25.33 7.47
C THR A 253 -8.50 24.71 6.44
N ALA A 254 -9.70 24.31 6.86
CA ALA A 254 -10.73 23.81 5.96
C ALA A 254 -11.11 24.89 4.93
N GLU A 255 -11.28 26.14 5.37
CA GLU A 255 -11.65 27.28 4.52
C GLU A 255 -10.58 27.56 3.47
N GLN A 256 -9.30 27.57 3.84
CA GLN A 256 -8.20 27.74 2.88
C GLN A 256 -8.22 26.64 1.83
N THR A 257 -8.46 25.40 2.26
CA THR A 257 -8.57 24.26 1.34
C THR A 257 -9.76 24.42 0.39
N ALA A 258 -10.92 24.86 0.89
CA ALA A 258 -12.08 25.14 0.06
C ALA A 258 -11.81 26.25 -0.96
N GLU A 259 -11.15 27.33 -0.57
CA GLU A 259 -10.76 28.43 -1.47
C GLU A 259 -9.85 27.93 -2.60
N LEU A 260 -8.82 27.16 -2.27
CA LEU A 260 -7.92 26.55 -3.24
C LEU A 260 -8.66 25.62 -4.20
N LEU A 261 -9.49 24.70 -3.68
CA LEU A 261 -10.25 23.77 -4.52
C LEU A 261 -11.31 24.47 -5.37
N ASN A 262 -11.93 25.54 -4.88
CA ASN A 262 -12.87 26.36 -5.66
C ASN A 262 -12.16 27.10 -6.80
N GLN A 263 -10.90 27.49 -6.61
CA GLN A 263 -10.07 28.09 -7.66
C GLN A 263 -9.61 27.04 -8.67
N TRP A 264 -9.04 25.94 -8.20
CA TRP A 264 -8.41 24.92 -9.05
C TRP A 264 -9.42 24.06 -9.77
N LEU A 265 -10.54 23.73 -9.12
CA LEU A 265 -11.49 22.72 -9.58
C LEU A 265 -12.93 23.17 -9.23
N PRO A 266 -13.41 24.27 -9.83
CA PRO A 266 -14.69 24.88 -9.48
C PRO A 266 -15.86 23.90 -9.68
N VAL A 267 -16.84 23.99 -8.80
CA VAL A 267 -18.07 23.19 -8.83
C VAL A 267 -19.28 24.02 -9.21
N ASN A 268 -20.19 23.44 -9.98
CA ASN A 268 -21.42 24.11 -10.44
C ASN A 268 -22.51 24.13 -9.35
N ASN A 269 -22.19 24.69 -8.18
CA ASN A 269 -23.15 24.92 -7.10
C ASN A 269 -22.85 26.28 -6.43
N LYS A 270 -23.76 26.79 -5.59
CA LYS A 270 -23.62 28.12 -4.96
C LYS A 270 -22.63 28.16 -3.80
N HIS A 271 -22.26 27.01 -3.24
CA HIS A 271 -21.45 26.88 -2.03
C HIS A 271 -19.97 26.59 -2.33
N GLY A 272 -19.65 26.14 -3.54
CA GLY A 272 -18.33 25.62 -3.84
C GLY A 272 -18.11 24.23 -3.22
N TRP A 273 -16.85 23.93 -2.92
CA TRP A 273 -16.43 22.76 -2.16
C TRP A 273 -16.84 22.87 -0.69
N TYR A 274 -17.32 21.75 -0.14
CA TYR A 274 -17.56 21.59 1.29
C TYR A 274 -16.33 20.95 1.92
N THR A 275 -15.82 21.55 2.98
CA THR A 275 -14.62 21.09 3.68
C THR A 275 -14.86 21.06 5.18
N THR A 276 -14.28 20.08 5.86
CA THR A 276 -14.26 20.04 7.33
C THR A 276 -12.91 19.57 7.84
N LYS A 277 -12.55 20.06 9.01
CA LYS A 277 -11.34 19.73 9.76
C LYS A 277 -11.74 19.53 11.22
N THR A 278 -11.79 18.27 11.66
CA THR A 278 -12.19 17.90 13.03
C THR A 278 -11.02 17.46 13.90
N ASP A 279 -9.82 17.45 13.36
CA ASP A 279 -8.56 17.16 14.04
C ASP A 279 -7.44 18.07 13.53
N GLU A 280 -6.24 17.97 14.09
CA GLU A 280 -5.14 18.88 13.74
C GLU A 280 -4.58 18.68 12.33
N GLY A 281 -4.70 17.48 11.76
CA GLY A 281 -3.92 17.05 10.59
C GLY A 281 -4.74 16.70 9.35
N ASN A 282 -6.04 16.47 9.48
CA ASN A 282 -6.85 15.92 8.40
C ASN A 282 -7.91 16.90 7.90
N ILE A 283 -8.10 16.94 6.59
CA ILE A 283 -9.19 17.70 5.96
C ILE A 283 -9.95 16.78 5.02
N THR A 284 -11.27 16.69 5.21
CA THR A 284 -12.16 16.02 4.27
C THR A 284 -12.81 17.06 3.38
N CYS A 285 -12.68 16.90 2.06
CA CYS A 285 -13.26 17.78 1.05
C CYS A 285 -14.31 17.03 0.23
N SER A 286 -15.39 17.69 -0.13
CA SER A 286 -16.50 17.09 -0.86
C SER A 286 -17.16 18.10 -1.80
N ARG A 287 -17.50 17.66 -3.00
CA ARG A 287 -18.41 18.41 -3.91
C ARG A 287 -19.87 18.38 -3.46
N PHE A 288 -20.19 17.49 -2.52
CA PHE A 288 -21.52 17.30 -1.96
C PHE A 288 -21.60 17.83 -0.51
N PRO A 289 -22.78 18.27 -0.04
CA PRO A 289 -22.93 18.80 1.32
C PRO A 289 -22.44 17.87 2.42
N ILE A 290 -21.65 18.42 3.35
CA ILE A 290 -21.29 17.75 4.61
C ILE A 290 -22.46 17.94 5.58
N LEU A 291 -23.05 16.83 6.02
CA LEU A 291 -24.20 16.81 6.93
C LEU A 291 -23.76 16.82 8.39
N GLN A 292 -22.66 16.13 8.69
CA GLN A 292 -22.12 16.01 10.04
C GLN A 292 -20.63 15.64 9.95
N SER A 293 -19.84 16.11 10.92
CA SER A 293 -18.43 15.74 11.07
C SER A 293 -18.10 15.54 12.55
N ASN A 294 -17.39 14.47 12.86
CA ASN A 294 -17.01 14.09 14.22
C ASN A 294 -15.53 13.71 14.24
N ASN A 295 -14.82 14.16 15.28
CA ASN A 295 -13.56 13.53 15.66
C ASN A 295 -13.89 12.18 16.33
N ILE A 296 -13.24 11.11 15.90
CA ILE A 296 -13.46 9.74 16.40
C ILE A 296 -12.83 9.55 17.79
N MET A 297 -11.66 10.16 18.03
CA MET A 297 -10.90 10.06 19.27
C MET A 297 -10.12 11.37 19.49
N GLU A 298 -10.45 12.08 20.57
CA GLU A 298 -9.84 13.38 20.92
C GLU A 298 -8.31 13.32 20.85
N ASP A 299 -7.69 14.39 20.32
CA ASP A 299 -6.24 14.50 20.06
C ASP A 299 -5.65 13.50 19.04
N HIS A 300 -6.48 12.66 18.42
CA HIS A 300 -6.06 11.78 17.32
C HIS A 300 -6.61 12.24 15.97
N ARG A 301 -5.89 11.89 14.91
CA ARG A 301 -6.18 12.30 13.54
C ARG A 301 -7.11 11.31 12.86
N MET A 302 -8.34 11.21 13.38
CA MET A 302 -9.37 10.32 12.88
C MET A 302 -10.70 11.04 12.81
N SER A 303 -11.20 11.27 11.60
CA SER A 303 -12.37 12.09 11.34
C SER A 303 -13.45 11.30 10.61
N ALA A 304 -14.67 11.28 11.15
CA ALA A 304 -15.85 10.69 10.55
C ALA A 304 -16.74 11.79 9.95
N VAL A 305 -16.99 11.75 8.65
CA VAL A 305 -17.70 12.80 7.91
C VAL A 305 -18.85 12.21 7.12
N LEU A 306 -20.09 12.56 7.50
CA LEU A 306 -21.30 12.14 6.81
C LEU A 306 -21.62 13.13 5.70
N ILE A 307 -21.67 12.64 4.47
CA ILE A 307 -21.87 13.43 3.26
C ILE A 307 -23.22 13.07 2.63
N GLU A 308 -23.95 14.07 2.14
CA GLU A 308 -25.11 13.85 1.29
C GLU A 308 -24.65 13.23 -0.03
N GLN A 309 -25.19 12.07 -0.38
CA GLN A 309 -24.84 11.39 -1.61
C GLN A 309 -26.10 10.83 -2.28
N PRO A 310 -26.71 11.57 -3.23
CA PRO A 310 -27.96 11.18 -3.87
C PRO A 310 -27.91 9.83 -4.61
N LEU A 311 -26.74 9.37 -5.03
CA LEU A 311 -26.59 8.06 -5.69
C LEU A 311 -26.56 6.89 -4.70
N SER A 312 -26.36 7.15 -3.40
CA SER A 312 -26.38 6.11 -2.36
C SER A 312 -27.82 5.67 -2.07
N PRO A 313 -28.07 4.37 -1.78
CA PRO A 313 -29.40 3.85 -1.41
C PRO A 313 -30.08 4.59 -0.25
N VAL A 314 -29.29 5.18 0.65
CA VAL A 314 -29.77 5.94 1.82
C VAL A 314 -29.61 7.46 1.66
N GLY A 315 -29.24 7.93 0.47
CA GLY A 315 -28.98 9.35 0.17
C GLY A 315 -27.77 9.94 0.88
N LYS A 316 -26.95 9.11 1.53
CA LYS A 316 -25.79 9.51 2.34
C LYS A 316 -24.64 8.53 2.20
N MET A 317 -23.43 9.00 2.48
CA MET A 317 -22.24 8.18 2.59
C MET A 317 -21.39 8.66 3.77
N LEU A 318 -20.80 7.74 4.51
CA LEU A 318 -19.79 8.08 5.51
C LEU A 318 -18.38 8.02 4.90
N VAL A 319 -17.55 9.00 5.24
CA VAL A 319 -16.13 9.03 4.90
C VAL A 319 -15.34 9.09 6.19
N ILE A 320 -14.43 8.15 6.38
CA ILE A 320 -13.47 8.18 7.49
C ILE A 320 -12.12 8.62 6.94
N ASN A 321 -11.67 9.81 7.32
CA ASN A 321 -10.34 10.32 7.02
C ASN A 321 -9.42 10.05 8.20
N CYS A 322 -8.37 9.25 7.98
CA CYS A 322 -7.56 8.70 9.05
C CYS A 322 -6.07 8.92 8.77
N HIS A 323 -5.35 9.43 9.77
CA HIS A 323 -3.89 9.52 9.78
C HIS A 323 -3.35 8.91 11.07
N LEU A 324 -3.16 7.59 11.08
CA LEU A 324 -2.70 6.88 12.27
C LEU A 324 -1.28 7.31 12.66
N THR A 325 -0.96 7.14 13.93
CA THR A 325 0.35 7.49 14.47
C THR A 325 1.46 6.70 13.77
N CYS A 326 2.53 7.40 13.35
CA CYS A 326 3.61 6.80 12.58
C CYS A 326 4.53 5.89 13.40
N CYS A 327 5.46 5.27 12.69
CA CYS A 327 6.74 4.85 13.27
C CYS A 327 6.60 3.66 14.26
N GLN A 328 7.39 3.61 15.33
CA GLN A 328 7.45 2.50 16.28
C GLN A 328 6.41 2.61 17.41
N SER A 329 5.20 3.08 17.10
CA SER A 329 4.14 3.37 18.08
C SER A 329 2.97 2.39 17.95
N ASP A 330 3.26 1.09 17.92
CA ASP A 330 2.27 0.02 17.72
C ASP A 330 1.12 0.07 18.74
N ASP A 331 1.41 0.31 20.02
CA ASP A 331 0.39 0.41 21.06
C ASP A 331 -0.56 1.59 20.85
N ILE A 332 -0.04 2.73 20.39
CA ILE A 332 -0.85 3.92 20.09
C ILE A 332 -1.73 3.65 18.87
N ARG A 333 -1.15 3.09 17.79
CA ARG A 333 -1.93 2.68 16.62
C ARG A 333 -3.02 1.69 16.98
N GLN A 334 -2.74 0.73 17.85
CA GLN A 334 -3.73 -0.26 18.27
C GLN A 334 -4.91 0.40 19.01
N ASN A 335 -4.64 1.36 19.90
CA ASN A 335 -5.67 2.14 20.57
C ASN A 335 -6.51 2.95 19.58
N GLU A 336 -5.87 3.58 18.59
CA GLU A 336 -6.56 4.35 17.54
C GLU A 336 -7.54 3.47 16.74
N VAL A 337 -7.09 2.29 16.29
CA VAL A 337 -7.96 1.39 15.50
C VAL A 337 -9.06 0.73 16.35
N ASP A 338 -8.81 0.42 17.63
CA ASP A 338 -9.83 -0.09 18.54
C ASP A 338 -10.93 0.97 18.79
N ALA A 339 -10.53 2.23 19.03
CA ALA A 339 -11.44 3.37 19.18
C ALA A 339 -12.28 3.60 17.91
N LEU A 340 -11.68 3.44 16.73
CA LEU A 340 -12.39 3.54 15.46
C LEU A 340 -13.47 2.47 15.31
N ILE A 341 -13.17 1.21 15.65
CA ILE A 341 -14.16 0.13 15.61
C ILE A 341 -15.28 0.36 16.63
N GLN A 342 -14.94 0.82 17.84
CA GLN A 342 -15.94 1.25 18.82
C GLN A 342 -16.86 2.34 18.27
N PHE A 343 -16.29 3.38 17.65
CA PHE A 343 -17.05 4.48 17.07
C PHE A 343 -18.02 3.99 15.98
N LEU A 344 -17.55 3.17 15.05
CA LEU A 344 -18.39 2.57 14.00
C LEU A 344 -19.52 1.72 14.59
N ARG A 345 -19.21 0.86 15.57
CA ARG A 345 -20.22 0.08 16.30
C ARG A 345 -21.29 0.98 16.89
N GLN A 346 -20.89 2.02 17.61
CA GLN A 346 -21.81 2.94 18.24
C GLN A 346 -22.65 3.71 17.22
N SER A 347 -22.07 4.08 16.08
CA SER A 347 -22.78 4.77 15.02
C SER A 347 -23.84 3.92 14.32
N PHE A 348 -23.55 2.65 14.03
CA PHE A 348 -24.53 1.72 13.44
C PHE A 348 -25.58 1.21 14.44
N THR A 349 -25.25 1.18 15.73
CA THR A 349 -26.19 0.76 16.80
C THR A 349 -26.93 1.94 17.45
N GLY A 350 -26.66 3.18 17.02
CA GLY A 350 -27.31 4.39 17.51
C GLY A 350 -26.92 4.78 18.94
N GLN A 351 -25.73 4.37 19.40
CA GLN A 351 -25.18 4.63 20.73
C GLN A 351 -24.33 5.92 20.80
N ASN A 352 -24.03 6.57 19.68
CA ASN A 352 -23.39 7.88 19.64
C ASN A 352 -24.21 8.90 18.80
N ASP A 353 -23.70 10.13 18.71
CA ASP A 353 -24.38 11.24 18.02
C ASP A 353 -24.45 11.07 16.49
N LEU A 354 -23.53 10.30 15.91
CA LEU A 354 -23.54 9.98 14.49
C LEU A 354 -24.34 8.70 14.24
N LYS A 355 -25.63 8.84 13.97
CA LYS A 355 -26.52 7.68 13.74
C LYS A 355 -26.52 7.29 12.26
N LEU A 356 -26.11 6.06 11.97
CA LEU A 356 -26.05 5.54 10.61
C LEU A 356 -27.17 4.53 10.37
N ASP A 357 -27.73 4.57 9.15
CA ASP A 357 -28.55 3.46 8.67
C ASP A 357 -27.65 2.22 8.50
N PRO A 358 -28.11 1.00 8.86
CA PRO A 358 -27.34 -0.23 8.67
C PRO A 358 -26.87 -0.48 7.25
N THR A 359 -27.44 0.18 6.23
CA THR A 359 -27.05 0.08 4.82
C THR A 359 -26.22 1.26 4.32
N THR A 360 -25.83 2.19 5.21
CA THR A 360 -25.02 3.35 4.83
C THR A 360 -23.68 2.88 4.22
N PRO A 361 -23.38 3.25 2.97
CA PRO A 361 -22.08 2.98 2.38
C PRO A 361 -21.02 3.86 3.04
N PHE A 362 -19.80 3.34 3.14
CA PHE A 362 -18.68 4.12 3.63
C PHE A 362 -17.36 3.63 3.05
N TYR A 363 -16.32 4.45 3.22
CA TYR A 363 -14.94 3.99 3.13
C TYR A 363 -14.12 4.69 4.22
N LEU A 364 -13.02 4.05 4.60
CA LEU A 364 -11.96 4.60 5.41
C LEU A 364 -10.73 4.78 4.54
N ALA A 365 -10.16 5.98 4.53
CA ALA A 365 -8.97 6.27 3.74
C ALA A 365 -8.02 7.25 4.42
N GLY A 366 -6.76 7.17 4.03
CA GLY A 366 -5.68 8.05 4.51
C GLY A 366 -4.38 7.28 4.72
N ASP A 367 -3.38 8.00 5.23
CA ASP A 367 -2.12 7.43 5.68
C ASP A 367 -2.32 6.66 6.99
N LEU A 368 -2.44 5.34 6.90
CA LEU A 368 -2.66 4.51 8.08
C LEU A 368 -1.35 4.10 8.76
N ASN A 369 -0.18 4.47 8.23
CA ASN A 369 1.10 4.13 8.84
C ASN A 369 1.18 2.66 9.32
N LEU A 370 0.60 1.73 8.56
CA LEU A 370 0.53 0.31 8.91
C LEU A 370 1.90 -0.34 8.71
N VAL A 371 2.75 -0.10 9.69
CA VAL A 371 4.09 -0.64 9.84
C VAL A 371 4.16 -1.33 11.20
N GLY A 372 5.11 -2.23 11.42
CA GLY A 372 5.19 -2.93 12.72
C GLY A 372 4.16 -4.05 12.83
N ASP A 373 3.20 -3.97 13.75
CA ASP A 373 2.26 -5.08 14.03
C ASP A 373 1.09 -5.15 13.03
N VAL A 374 0.87 -6.33 12.44
CA VAL A 374 -0.26 -6.61 11.53
C VAL A 374 -1.62 -6.55 12.23
N LYS A 375 -1.66 -6.65 13.56
CA LYS A 375 -2.89 -6.63 14.35
C LYS A 375 -3.76 -5.41 14.08
N GLN A 376 -3.14 -4.25 13.85
CA GLN A 376 -3.87 -3.00 13.60
C GLN A 376 -4.70 -3.08 12.30
N LEU A 377 -4.12 -3.61 11.23
CA LEU A 377 -4.85 -3.86 9.98
C LEU A 377 -5.95 -4.90 10.20
N ASN A 378 -5.68 -5.97 10.95
CA ASN A 378 -6.68 -6.99 11.24
C ASN A 378 -7.86 -6.42 12.04
N THR A 379 -7.64 -5.54 13.02
CA THR A 379 -8.70 -4.84 13.74
C THR A 379 -9.55 -4.01 12.79
N LEU A 380 -8.92 -3.20 11.91
CA LEU A 380 -9.66 -2.39 10.93
C LEU A 380 -10.46 -3.22 9.93
N LEU A 381 -9.96 -4.38 9.51
CA LEU A 381 -10.66 -5.24 8.55
C LEU A 381 -11.78 -6.03 9.22
N THR A 382 -11.53 -6.62 10.39
CA THR A 382 -12.40 -7.63 10.99
C THR A 382 -13.28 -7.11 12.11
N GLY A 383 -12.91 -5.99 12.72
CA GLY A 383 -13.58 -5.47 13.90
C GLY A 383 -13.19 -6.17 15.20
N ASN A 384 -12.13 -6.99 15.19
CA ASN A 384 -11.57 -7.63 16.37
C ASN A 384 -10.79 -6.59 17.20
N ILE A 385 -11.38 -6.15 18.30
CA ILE A 385 -10.83 -5.12 19.18
C ILE A 385 -9.83 -5.78 20.13
N SER A 386 -8.66 -5.16 20.32
CA SER A 386 -7.64 -5.70 21.23
C SER A 386 -7.97 -5.47 22.69
N ASP A 387 -8.41 -4.26 23.04
CA ASP A 387 -8.81 -3.89 24.38
C ASP A 387 -10.34 -3.77 24.47
N ASN A 388 -11.00 -4.92 24.62
CA ASN A 388 -12.45 -4.96 24.78
C ASN A 388 -12.92 -4.37 26.12
N GLU A 389 -12.05 -4.22 27.12
CA GLU A 389 -12.41 -3.61 28.40
C GLU A 389 -12.65 -2.10 28.21
N THR A 390 -11.76 -1.44 27.49
CA THR A 390 -11.86 0.00 27.19
C THR A 390 -12.82 0.29 26.04
N TYR A 391 -12.70 -0.44 24.92
CA TYR A 391 -13.41 -0.11 23.68
C TYR A 391 -14.69 -0.94 23.45
N GLY A 392 -14.97 -1.91 24.30
CA GLY A 392 -16.14 -2.77 24.23
C GLY A 392 -15.98 -3.95 23.26
N PRO A 393 -17.06 -4.71 22.99
CA PRO A 393 -16.97 -5.97 22.24
C PRO A 393 -16.60 -5.77 20.77
N ASP A 394 -16.00 -6.80 20.18
CA ASP A 394 -15.75 -6.88 18.75
C ASP A 394 -16.99 -6.56 17.92
N TYR A 395 -16.77 -5.92 16.78
CA TYR A 395 -17.85 -5.54 15.87
C TYR A 395 -17.37 -5.44 14.43
N PRO A 396 -17.80 -6.34 13.54
CA PRO A 396 -17.48 -6.24 12.12
C PRO A 396 -17.80 -4.83 11.59
N PRO A 397 -16.84 -4.14 10.94
CA PRO A 397 -16.94 -2.69 10.73
C PRO A 397 -18.04 -2.31 9.73
N ASP A 398 -18.51 -3.27 8.93
CA ASP A 398 -19.60 -3.08 7.99
C ASP A 398 -20.99 -3.01 8.66
N GLY A 399 -21.11 -2.61 9.92
CA GLY A 399 -22.39 -2.67 10.63
C GLY A 399 -22.75 -4.07 11.14
N GLY A 400 -21.75 -4.91 11.40
CA GLY A 400 -21.87 -6.12 12.20
C GLY A 400 -22.04 -7.43 11.43
N ASN A 401 -21.77 -7.48 10.12
CA ASN A 401 -21.99 -8.65 9.27
C ASN A 401 -20.71 -9.27 8.70
N THR A 402 -19.84 -8.47 8.09
CA THR A 402 -18.65 -8.92 7.36
C THR A 402 -17.45 -7.98 7.51
N SER A 403 -16.27 -8.50 7.18
CA SER A 403 -15.03 -7.74 7.16
C SER A 403 -15.00 -6.71 6.02
N LEU A 404 -14.22 -5.65 6.22
CA LEU A 404 -13.85 -4.75 5.14
C LEU A 404 -12.87 -5.42 4.19
N LEU A 405 -12.75 -4.86 2.99
CA LEU A 405 -11.69 -5.18 2.06
C LEU A 405 -10.68 -4.04 2.00
N ASP A 406 -9.40 -4.42 1.93
CA ASP A 406 -8.33 -3.52 1.49
C ASP A 406 -8.39 -3.38 -0.03
N LEU A 407 -8.62 -2.16 -0.52
CA LEU A 407 -8.44 -1.88 -1.93
C LEU A 407 -6.96 -1.81 -2.23
N VAL A 408 -6.47 -2.63 -3.14
CA VAL A 408 -5.08 -2.58 -3.59
C VAL A 408 -5.02 -1.95 -4.97
N SER A 409 -4.24 -0.87 -5.09
CA SER A 409 -4.13 -0.07 -6.31
C SER A 409 -2.68 -0.05 -6.78
N THR A 410 -2.43 -0.41 -8.03
CA THR A 410 -1.10 -0.29 -8.63
C THR A 410 -0.84 1.14 -9.07
N LEU A 411 0.41 1.44 -9.40
CA LEU A 411 0.75 2.66 -10.12
C LEU A 411 0.11 2.66 -11.51
N THR A 412 -0.04 3.85 -12.09
CA THR A 412 -0.63 3.99 -13.43
C THR A 412 0.17 3.24 -14.50
N ASP A 413 1.49 3.25 -14.43
CA ASP A 413 2.39 2.75 -15.48
C ASP A 413 3.32 1.63 -14.99
N ARG A 414 3.05 1.07 -13.81
CA ARG A 414 3.84 -0.03 -13.24
C ARG A 414 3.00 -0.93 -12.32
N ALA A 415 3.24 -2.25 -12.41
CA ALA A 415 2.60 -3.28 -11.61
C ALA A 415 3.10 -3.34 -10.14
N MET A 416 3.11 -2.20 -9.45
CA MET A 416 3.52 -2.12 -8.04
C MET A 416 2.51 -1.26 -7.27
N ALA A 417 2.24 -1.58 -6.00
CA ALA A 417 1.18 -0.92 -5.20
C ALA A 417 1.69 -0.04 -4.04
N TYR A 418 2.94 0.41 -4.08
CA TYR A 418 3.42 1.38 -3.08
C TYR A 418 2.70 2.72 -3.22
N THR A 419 2.59 3.43 -2.10
CA THR A 419 1.92 4.73 -2.00
C THR A 419 2.85 5.79 -1.41
N TRP A 420 3.90 5.39 -0.72
CA TRP A 420 4.92 6.25 -0.14
C TRP A 420 6.28 5.95 -0.74
N ARG A 421 7.07 6.99 -1.01
CA ARG A 421 8.46 6.89 -1.43
C ARG A 421 9.24 8.14 -1.01
N ASP A 422 10.42 7.94 -0.46
CA ASP A 422 11.37 9.02 -0.25
C ASP A 422 12.79 8.52 -0.57
N PRO A 423 13.39 9.00 -1.68
CA PRO A 423 14.74 8.56 -2.05
C PRO A 423 15.81 9.00 -1.04
N ASP A 424 15.53 10.00 -0.19
CA ASP A 424 16.46 10.49 0.82
C ASP A 424 16.34 9.71 2.14
N LYS A 425 15.39 8.78 2.26
CA LYS A 425 15.22 7.89 3.42
C LYS A 425 15.75 6.49 3.13
N THR A 426 16.04 5.77 4.21
CA THR A 426 16.56 4.39 4.13
C THR A 426 15.48 3.36 3.83
N PHE A 427 14.21 3.67 4.06
CA PHE A 427 13.09 2.77 3.77
C PHE A 427 12.83 2.73 2.27
N SER A 428 12.73 1.53 1.72
CA SER A 428 12.25 1.31 0.35
C SER A 428 10.79 1.81 0.21
N PRO A 429 10.36 2.15 -1.01
CA PRO A 429 8.98 2.56 -1.25
C PRO A 429 7.99 1.51 -0.75
N SER A 430 6.92 1.99 -0.12
CA SER A 430 6.11 1.25 0.84
C SER A 430 4.62 1.59 0.69
N ARG A 431 3.73 0.74 1.21
CA ARG A 431 2.28 0.97 1.19
C ARG A 431 1.81 1.46 2.56
N LEU A 432 1.61 2.78 2.68
CA LEU A 432 1.17 3.44 3.90
C LEU A 432 -0.26 3.98 3.79
N ASP A 433 -0.74 4.25 2.57
CA ASP A 433 -2.03 4.85 2.31
C ASP A 433 -3.07 3.80 1.89
N TYR A 434 -4.14 3.69 2.66
CA TYR A 434 -5.14 2.64 2.50
C TYR A 434 -6.50 3.22 2.08
N ILE A 435 -7.32 2.37 1.44
CA ILE A 435 -8.75 2.59 1.27
C ILE A 435 -9.42 1.27 1.67
N LEU A 436 -10.11 1.26 2.81
CA LEU A 436 -10.85 0.12 3.33
C LEU A 436 -12.34 0.35 3.12
N TYR A 437 -13.05 -0.66 2.62
CA TYR A 437 -14.46 -0.50 2.26
C TYR A 437 -15.28 -1.80 2.44
N PRO A 438 -16.59 -1.70 2.72
CA PRO A 438 -17.48 -2.85 2.77
C PRO A 438 -17.93 -3.24 1.35
N ARG A 439 -17.48 -4.41 0.87
CA ARG A 439 -17.78 -4.91 -0.49
C ARG A 439 -19.28 -4.97 -0.81
N GLN A 440 -20.13 -5.12 0.20
CA GLN A 440 -21.58 -5.24 0.01
C GLN A 440 -22.27 -3.91 -0.32
N ARG A 441 -21.60 -2.77 -0.17
CA ARG A 441 -22.20 -1.43 -0.34
C ARG A 441 -21.46 -0.53 -1.32
N VAL A 442 -20.19 -0.83 -1.57
CA VAL A 442 -19.32 -0.06 -2.46
C VAL A 442 -18.68 -1.02 -3.44
N ALA A 443 -18.86 -0.76 -4.72
CA ALA A 443 -18.16 -1.42 -5.81
C ALA A 443 -17.03 -0.52 -6.31
N ILE A 444 -15.86 -1.11 -6.51
CA ILE A 444 -14.71 -0.42 -7.11
C ILE A 444 -14.73 -0.67 -8.62
N LEU A 445 -14.82 0.41 -9.39
CA LEU A 445 -14.86 0.37 -10.85
C LEU A 445 -13.45 0.51 -11.44
N LYS A 446 -12.63 1.37 -10.84
CA LYS A 446 -11.22 1.58 -11.17
C LYS A 446 -10.47 2.11 -9.95
N SER A 447 -9.18 1.80 -9.84
CA SER A 447 -8.29 2.47 -8.89
C SER A 447 -6.85 2.50 -9.39
N PHE A 448 -6.08 3.49 -8.93
CA PHE A 448 -4.65 3.65 -9.23
C PHE A 448 -3.96 4.59 -8.24
N ASN A 449 -2.64 4.47 -8.14
CA ASN A 449 -1.75 5.46 -7.53
C ASN A 449 -1.08 6.24 -8.68
N LEU A 450 -1.17 7.57 -8.68
CA LEU A 450 -0.52 8.37 -9.73
C LEU A 450 0.93 8.64 -9.34
N GLN A 451 1.89 8.26 -10.20
CA GLN A 451 3.29 8.66 -10.09
C GLN A 451 3.81 9.17 -11.45
N THR A 452 4.01 10.47 -11.57
CA THR A 452 4.38 11.13 -12.83
C THR A 452 5.79 10.82 -13.29
N GLU A 453 6.71 10.44 -12.39
CA GLU A 453 8.11 10.18 -12.75
C GLU A 453 8.28 8.99 -13.70
N ILE A 454 7.34 8.04 -13.65
CA ILE A 454 7.38 6.79 -14.41
C ILE A 454 6.46 6.81 -15.64
N MET A 455 5.65 7.86 -15.78
CA MET A 455 4.75 8.01 -16.93
C MET A 455 5.56 8.33 -18.21
N PRO A 456 5.14 7.81 -19.37
CA PRO A 456 5.69 8.22 -20.66
C PRO A 456 5.50 9.73 -20.90
N ASP A 457 6.50 10.37 -21.52
CA ASP A 457 6.48 11.82 -21.79
C ASP A 457 5.30 12.23 -22.70
N GLU A 458 4.86 11.34 -23.60
CA GLU A 458 3.67 11.53 -24.44
C GLU A 458 2.39 11.59 -23.60
N THR A 459 2.21 10.63 -22.68
CA THR A 459 1.06 10.59 -21.76
C THR A 459 1.03 11.82 -20.87
N LEU A 460 2.18 12.22 -20.31
CA LEU A 460 2.31 13.43 -19.49
C LEU A 460 1.87 14.68 -20.26
N THR A 461 2.29 14.79 -21.52
CA THR A 461 1.92 15.91 -22.39
C THR A 461 0.42 15.93 -22.69
N GLU A 462 -0.17 14.77 -22.99
CA GLU A 462 -1.60 14.61 -23.29
C GLU A 462 -2.47 15.05 -22.10
N VAL A 463 -2.07 14.69 -20.88
CA VAL A 463 -2.83 14.97 -19.66
C VAL A 463 -2.37 16.23 -18.93
N HIS A 464 -1.45 17.01 -19.51
CA HIS A 464 -0.94 18.26 -18.96
C HIS A 464 -0.28 18.14 -17.57
N LEU A 465 0.41 17.02 -17.32
CA LEU A 465 1.24 16.81 -16.13
C LEU A 465 2.73 16.94 -16.47
N LEU A 466 3.53 17.26 -15.47
CA LEU A 466 4.99 17.24 -15.58
C LEU A 466 5.55 16.01 -14.87
N LYS A 467 6.66 15.49 -15.39
CA LYS A 467 7.34 14.30 -14.85
C LYS A 467 7.66 14.42 -13.36
N SER A 468 7.97 15.62 -12.89
CA SER A 468 8.33 15.90 -11.50
C SER A 468 7.15 16.19 -10.56
N ASP A 469 5.91 16.21 -11.04
CA ASP A 469 4.78 16.71 -10.25
C ASP A 469 4.58 15.92 -8.96
N THR A 470 4.43 14.60 -9.02
CA THR A 470 4.26 13.81 -7.79
C THR A 470 5.53 13.75 -6.94
N LYS A 471 6.72 14.02 -7.50
CA LYS A 471 7.97 14.12 -6.72
C LYS A 471 8.03 15.40 -5.90
N ILE A 472 7.58 16.51 -6.48
CA ILE A 472 7.63 17.83 -5.83
C ILE A 472 6.49 17.96 -4.81
N ALA A 473 5.32 17.38 -5.10
CA ALA A 473 4.14 17.56 -4.25
C ALA A 473 4.27 16.93 -2.86
N SER A 474 4.63 15.64 -2.79
CA SER A 474 4.69 14.86 -1.55
C SER A 474 5.50 13.58 -1.74
N ASP A 475 6.05 13.06 -0.64
CA ASP A 475 6.58 11.70 -0.53
C ASP A 475 5.48 10.62 -0.66
N HIS A 476 4.22 10.98 -0.41
CA HIS A 476 3.04 10.18 -0.72
C HIS A 476 2.47 10.45 -2.12
N LEU A 477 1.94 9.40 -2.73
CA LEU A 477 1.29 9.43 -4.03
C LEU A 477 -0.22 9.68 -3.87
N PRO A 478 -0.82 10.52 -4.73
CA PRO A 478 -2.27 10.64 -4.78
C PRO A 478 -2.87 9.30 -5.23
N ARG A 479 -3.75 8.77 -4.38
CA ARG A 479 -4.40 7.49 -4.60
C ARG A 479 -5.87 7.72 -4.93
N VAL A 480 -6.33 7.15 -6.03
CA VAL A 480 -7.65 7.42 -6.63
C VAL A 480 -8.44 6.14 -6.79
N ALA A 481 -9.75 6.21 -6.52
CA ALA A 481 -10.70 5.17 -6.90
C ALA A 481 -11.99 5.76 -7.48
N ASP A 482 -12.47 5.16 -8.56
CA ASP A 482 -13.82 5.38 -9.07
C ASP A 482 -14.73 4.30 -8.47
N ILE A 483 -15.79 4.73 -7.78
CA ILE A 483 -16.71 3.85 -7.05
C ILE A 483 -18.15 4.00 -7.52
N SER A 484 -18.95 2.97 -7.25
CA SER A 484 -20.41 3.03 -7.29
C SER A 484 -21.01 2.39 -6.04
N PHE A 485 -22.28 2.70 -5.76
CA PHE A 485 -23.03 2.05 -4.69
C PHE A 485 -23.73 0.79 -5.19
N LEU A 486 -23.99 -0.15 -4.28
CA LEU A 486 -24.64 -1.44 -4.54
C LEU A 486 -26.06 -1.50 -3.99
#